data_AF-A0A3D2IDE7-F1
#
_entry.id   AF-A0A3D2IDE7-F1
#
_cell.length_a   1.000
_cell.length_b   1.000
_cell.length_c   1.000
_cell.angle_alpha   90.00
_cell.angle_beta   90.00
_cell.angle_gamma   90.00
#
_symmetry.space_group_name_H-M   'P 1'
#
loop_
_entity.id
_entity.type
_entity.pdbx_description
1 polymer ?
#
loop_
_entity_poly.entity_id
_entity_poly.type
_entity_poly.pdbx_seq_one_letter_code
_entity_poly.pdbx_strand_id
1 'polypeptide(L)'
;MKKKLSITLLGIIILYGLLLIPDNSTINIEIEGNSTPFIWDQDERWDFLESKFTEAKADKEIITPGVIEALISDLFSIVDEIENREPKPDDVIFDELLLSFFELAPVIGAQDVQNPEFFEVYNRARRVIKDLSAEWDVSEKETRDILYKTLYGMRATVEEVLLQSEEPIDPVLYVKEEESQTPATNILGIKVHSGDLLVSRGGAEVSALISRGNDYPGNFSHVALIYVEEGTNIPYLIEAHIERGVAIATLEEYIKDRKLRFMVLRPRADLSEMQKNPMLPHIAAKEMFEEVQQRHIPYDFKMNFYDPEAMFCSEVGSYAYKNNGIQ
;
A
#
# COMPACT_ATOMS: atom_id res chain seq x y z
N MET A 1 -44.22 -6.19 -44.44
CA MET A 1 -43.82 -6.21 -43.02
C MET A 1 -43.14 -7.51 -42.60
N LYS A 2 -43.75 -8.69 -42.78
CA LYS A 2 -43.18 -10.00 -42.36
C LYS A 2 -41.75 -10.27 -42.89
N LYS A 3 -41.47 -9.93 -44.15
CA LYS A 3 -40.14 -10.14 -44.76
C LYS A 3 -39.03 -9.28 -44.13
N LYS A 4 -39.34 -8.03 -43.74
CA LYS A 4 -38.39 -7.15 -43.04
C LYS A 4 -38.12 -7.65 -41.62
N LEU A 5 -39.17 -8.11 -40.92
CA LEU A 5 -39.06 -8.66 -39.57
C LEU A 5 -38.19 -9.94 -39.53
N SER A 6 -38.34 -10.85 -40.49
CA SER A 6 -37.47 -12.04 -40.59
C SER A 6 -36.01 -11.68 -40.84
N ILE A 7 -35.73 -10.68 -41.67
CA ILE A 7 -34.35 -10.25 -41.95
C ILE A 7 -33.72 -9.64 -40.70
N THR A 8 -34.47 -8.82 -39.96
CA THR A 8 -33.99 -8.23 -38.70
C THR A 8 -33.73 -9.32 -37.65
N LEU A 9 -34.65 -10.27 -37.50
CA LEU A 9 -34.48 -11.38 -36.55
C LEU A 9 -33.27 -12.26 -36.92
N LEU A 10 -33.08 -12.54 -38.21
CA LEU A 10 -31.92 -13.27 -38.69
C LEU A 10 -30.62 -12.51 -38.41
N GLY A 11 -30.61 -11.19 -38.60
CA GLY A 11 -29.47 -10.33 -38.25
C GLY A 11 -29.14 -10.38 -36.76
N ILE A 12 -30.14 -10.35 -35.88
CA ILE A 12 -29.95 -10.48 -34.42
C ILE A 12 -29.40 -11.85 -34.06
N ILE A 13 -29.92 -12.93 -34.66
CA ILE A 13 -29.42 -14.29 -34.41
C ILE A 13 -27.97 -14.45 -34.86
N ILE A 14 -27.61 -13.88 -36.02
CA ILE A 14 -26.24 -13.90 -36.52
C ILE A 14 -25.32 -13.10 -35.59
N LEU A 15 -25.73 -11.90 -35.18
CA LEU A 15 -24.95 -11.07 -34.26
C LEU A 15 -24.76 -11.77 -32.90
N TYR A 16 -25.83 -12.38 -32.37
CA TYR A 16 -25.76 -13.17 -31.14
C TYR A 16 -24.85 -14.38 -31.29
N GLY A 17 -24.92 -15.09 -32.42
CA GLY A 17 -24.03 -16.20 -32.74
C GLY A 17 -22.56 -15.78 -32.84
N LEU A 18 -22.28 -14.58 -33.37
CA LEU A 18 -20.92 -14.01 -33.41
C LEU A 18 -20.41 -13.66 -32.01
N LEU A 19 -21.26 -13.10 -31.14
CA LEU A 19 -20.92 -12.80 -29.74
C LEU A 19 -20.72 -14.07 -28.88
N LEU A 20 -21.23 -15.21 -29.32
CA LEU A 20 -21.03 -16.51 -28.68
C LEU A 20 -19.77 -17.24 -29.16
N ILE A 21 -19.01 -16.69 -30.12
CA ILE A 21 -17.72 -17.25 -30.49
C ILE A 21 -16.77 -16.99 -29.32
N PRO A 22 -16.30 -18.02 -28.60
CA PRO A 22 -15.36 -17.82 -27.51
C PRO A 22 -14.08 -17.21 -28.07
N ASP A 23 -13.52 -16.24 -27.36
CA ASP A 23 -12.20 -15.73 -27.67
C ASP A 23 -11.19 -16.87 -27.45
N ASN A 24 -10.74 -17.45 -28.56
CA ASN A 24 -9.70 -18.48 -28.59
C ASN A 24 -8.32 -17.86 -28.71
N SER A 25 -8.15 -16.56 -28.41
CA SER A 25 -6.82 -16.00 -28.21
C SER A 25 -6.16 -16.83 -27.12
N THR A 26 -5.13 -17.57 -27.51
CA THR A 26 -4.26 -18.25 -26.57
C THR A 26 -3.56 -17.15 -25.82
N ILE A 27 -4.04 -16.86 -24.60
CA ILE A 27 -3.30 -16.06 -23.66
C ILE A 27 -2.05 -16.89 -23.37
N ASN A 28 -0.90 -16.49 -23.93
CA ASN A 28 0.37 -16.85 -23.34
C ASN A 28 0.35 -16.19 -21.97
N ILE A 29 -0.16 -16.90 -20.97
CA ILE A 29 0.13 -16.57 -19.58
C ILE A 29 1.63 -16.83 -19.51
N GLU A 30 2.44 -15.79 -19.63
CA GLU A 30 3.82 -15.89 -19.20
C GLU A 30 3.77 -16.46 -17.79
N ILE A 31 4.52 -17.55 -17.57
CA ILE A 31 4.54 -18.27 -16.30
C ILE A 31 5.35 -17.44 -15.27
N GLU A 32 5.21 -16.12 -15.30
CA GLU A 32 5.64 -15.19 -14.27
C GLU A 32 4.57 -15.19 -13.17
N GLY A 33 4.44 -16.33 -12.49
CA GLY A 33 3.46 -16.53 -11.41
C GLY A 33 3.83 -17.67 -10.46
N ASN A 34 5.08 -18.16 -10.54
CA ASN A 34 5.60 -19.20 -9.65
C ASN A 34 6.25 -18.61 -8.38
N SER A 35 5.88 -17.40 -7.99
CA SER A 35 6.28 -16.88 -6.68
C SER A 35 5.53 -17.64 -5.59
N THR A 36 6.25 -18.03 -4.55
CA THR A 36 5.64 -18.61 -3.36
C THR A 36 5.16 -17.48 -2.47
N PRO A 37 3.86 -17.43 -2.12
CA PRO A 37 3.35 -16.40 -1.24
C PRO A 37 4.02 -16.48 0.13
N PHE A 38 4.12 -15.35 0.82
CA PHE A 38 4.57 -15.30 2.21
C PHE A 38 3.57 -16.04 3.11
N ILE A 39 4.09 -16.88 3.99
CA ILE A 39 3.31 -17.63 4.97
C ILE A 39 3.92 -17.37 6.34
N TRP A 40 3.08 -17.02 7.31
CA TRP A 40 3.52 -16.85 8.70
C TRP A 40 3.90 -18.18 9.35
N ASP A 41 2.99 -19.16 9.34
CA ASP A 41 3.18 -20.50 9.93
C ASP A 41 3.74 -20.44 11.38
N GLN A 42 3.04 -19.69 12.24
CA GLN A 42 3.44 -19.40 13.63
C GLN A 42 2.30 -19.70 14.62
N ASP A 43 1.45 -20.70 14.33
CA ASP A 43 0.25 -20.98 15.14
C ASP A 43 0.56 -21.19 16.63
N GLU A 44 1.61 -21.94 16.95
CA GLU A 44 2.06 -22.15 18.35
C GLU A 44 2.42 -20.82 19.05
N ARG A 45 2.99 -19.88 18.31
CA ARG A 45 3.31 -18.54 18.84
C ARG A 45 2.04 -17.75 19.08
N TRP A 46 1.08 -17.78 18.15
CA TRP A 46 -0.19 -17.07 18.31
C TRP A 46 -0.94 -17.56 19.54
N ASP A 47 -1.00 -18.88 19.75
CA ASP A 47 -1.60 -19.49 20.94
C ASP A 47 -0.87 -19.08 22.24
N PHE A 48 0.47 -19.00 22.18
CA PHE A 48 1.29 -18.52 23.30
C PHE A 48 1.02 -17.05 23.64
N LEU A 49 0.95 -16.16 22.63
CA LEU A 49 0.69 -14.73 22.84
C LEU A 49 -0.71 -14.49 23.42
N GLU A 50 -1.73 -15.23 22.95
CA GLU A 50 -3.09 -15.19 23.50
C GLU A 50 -3.12 -15.61 24.98
N SER A 51 -2.39 -16.68 25.31
CA SER A 51 -2.25 -17.16 26.69
C SER A 51 -1.58 -16.10 27.58
N LYS A 52 -0.55 -15.43 27.05
CA LYS A 52 0.15 -14.34 27.75
C LYS A 52 -0.72 -13.13 27.98
N PHE A 53 -1.53 -12.74 27.01
CA PHE A 53 -2.49 -11.65 27.15
C PHE A 53 -3.52 -11.97 28.25
N THR A 54 -4.07 -13.19 28.23
CA THR A 54 -5.05 -13.63 29.22
C THR A 54 -4.46 -13.64 30.64
N GLU A 55 -3.23 -14.11 30.80
CA GLU A 55 -2.50 -14.09 32.07
C GLU A 55 -2.30 -12.65 32.58
N ALA A 56 -1.77 -11.77 31.73
CA ALA A 56 -1.51 -10.37 32.06
C ALA A 56 -2.80 -9.60 32.41
N LYS A 57 -3.92 -9.94 31.77
CA LYS A 57 -5.23 -9.34 32.05
C LYS A 57 -5.84 -9.83 33.36
N ALA A 58 -5.57 -11.07 33.75
CA ALA A 58 -6.09 -11.67 34.99
C ALA A 58 -5.33 -11.20 36.24
N ASP A 59 -4.01 -11.04 36.13
CA ASP A 59 -3.15 -10.60 37.23
C ASP A 59 -2.18 -9.50 36.77
N LYS A 60 -2.61 -8.26 36.97
CA LYS A 60 -1.87 -7.05 36.60
C LYS A 60 -0.65 -6.79 37.51
N GLU A 61 -0.51 -7.50 38.63
CA GLU A 61 0.65 -7.35 39.53
C GLU A 61 1.87 -8.13 39.04
N ILE A 62 1.69 -9.10 38.13
CA ILE A 62 2.79 -9.88 37.54
C ILE A 62 3.72 -8.99 36.71
N ILE A 63 3.18 -7.96 36.06
CA ILE A 63 3.94 -7.07 35.19
C ILE A 63 3.89 -5.65 35.73
N THR A 64 4.91 -5.33 36.52
CA THR A 64 5.05 -3.99 37.10
C THR A 64 5.44 -2.95 36.03
N PRO A 65 5.10 -1.66 36.25
CA PRO A 65 5.50 -0.58 35.35
C PRO A 65 7.00 -0.57 35.01
N GLY A 66 7.86 -0.84 36.01
CA GLY A 66 9.32 -0.87 35.79
C GLY A 66 9.80 -2.01 34.88
N VAL A 67 9.06 -3.14 34.82
CA VAL A 67 9.35 -4.21 33.86
C VAL A 67 8.98 -3.77 32.44
N ILE A 68 7.84 -3.09 32.29
CA ILE A 68 7.40 -2.56 30.99
C ILE A 68 8.39 -1.51 30.47
N GLU A 69 8.80 -0.57 31.32
CA GLU A 69 9.81 0.44 30.99
C GLU A 69 11.13 -0.20 30.55
N ALA A 70 11.58 -1.26 31.23
CA ALA A 70 12.79 -1.99 30.83
C ALA A 70 12.64 -2.65 29.45
N LEU A 71 11.52 -3.33 29.18
CA LEU A 71 11.26 -3.98 27.89
C LEU A 71 11.15 -2.96 26.73
N ILE A 72 10.54 -1.80 26.99
CA ILE A 72 10.50 -0.70 26.01
C ILE A 72 11.91 -0.13 25.77
N SER A 73 12.70 0.04 26.82
CA SER A 73 14.10 0.49 26.70
C SER A 73 14.95 -0.48 25.89
N ASP A 74 14.71 -1.79 26.04
CA ASP A 74 15.39 -2.82 25.24
C ASP A 74 14.99 -2.71 23.76
N LEU A 75 13.71 -2.49 23.45
CA LEU A 75 13.25 -2.22 22.08
C LEU A 75 13.92 -0.98 21.48
N PHE A 76 14.00 0.12 22.23
CA PHE A 76 14.72 1.32 21.77
C PHE A 76 16.19 1.02 21.48
N SER A 77 16.84 0.20 22.31
CA SER A 77 18.24 -0.20 22.12
C SER A 77 18.43 -1.05 20.86
N ILE A 78 17.50 -1.95 20.55
CA ILE A 78 17.54 -2.72 19.29
C ILE A 78 17.38 -1.78 18.08
N VAL A 79 16.45 -0.81 18.16
CA VAL A 79 16.26 0.18 17.09
C VAL A 79 17.50 1.07 16.92
N ASP A 80 18.14 1.50 18.02
CA ASP A 80 19.41 2.23 18.00
C ASP A 80 20.51 1.41 17.33
N GLU A 81 20.60 0.11 17.61
CA GLU A 81 21.59 -0.76 16.98
C GLU A 81 21.34 -0.89 15.47
N ILE A 82 20.08 -1.09 15.05
CA ILE A 82 19.70 -1.15 13.63
C ILE A 82 20.09 0.16 12.93
N GLU A 83 19.76 1.31 13.52
CA GLU A 83 20.06 2.62 12.96
C GLU A 83 21.58 2.86 12.83
N ASN A 84 22.38 2.43 13.81
CA ASN A 84 23.82 2.66 13.80
C ASN A 84 24.62 1.65 12.97
N ARG A 85 24.17 0.40 12.89
CA ARG A 85 24.89 -0.69 12.22
C ARG A 85 24.52 -0.84 10.75
N GLU A 86 23.35 -0.35 10.36
CA GLU A 86 22.78 -0.48 9.01
C GLU A 86 22.79 -1.96 8.52
N PRO A 87 22.12 -2.87 9.25
CA PRO A 87 22.16 -4.29 8.96
C PRO A 87 21.55 -4.63 7.59
N LYS A 88 21.98 -5.76 7.02
CA LYS A 88 21.44 -6.30 5.76
C LYS A 88 20.15 -7.09 5.98
N PRO A 89 19.34 -7.32 4.94
CA PRO A 89 18.07 -8.06 5.04
C PRO A 89 18.11 -9.42 5.76
N ASP A 90 19.25 -10.13 5.71
CA ASP A 90 19.45 -11.45 6.30
C ASP A 90 19.86 -11.41 7.79
N ASP A 91 19.95 -10.23 8.38
CA ASP A 91 20.41 -10.05 9.75
C ASP A 91 19.35 -10.44 10.79
N VAL A 92 19.77 -11.22 11.78
CA VAL A 92 18.90 -11.75 12.84
C VAL A 92 18.27 -10.66 13.71
N ILE A 93 18.83 -9.46 13.73
CA ILE A 93 18.32 -8.33 14.53
C ILE A 93 16.89 -7.94 14.17
N PHE A 94 16.45 -8.18 12.93
CA PHE A 94 15.07 -7.92 12.51
C PHE A 94 14.08 -8.93 13.11
N ASP A 95 14.52 -10.17 13.29
CA ASP A 95 13.75 -11.18 13.99
C ASP A 95 13.73 -10.87 15.49
N GLU A 96 14.86 -10.51 16.09
CA GLU A 96 14.93 -10.08 17.50
C GLU A 96 13.99 -8.90 17.78
N LEU A 97 14.03 -7.85 16.96
CA LEU A 97 13.12 -6.70 17.05
C LEU A 97 11.65 -7.16 17.01
N LEU A 98 11.29 -7.96 16.03
CA LEU A 98 9.91 -8.40 15.85
C LEU A 98 9.45 -9.30 17.01
N LEU A 99 10.31 -10.19 17.50
CA LEU A 99 10.04 -11.03 18.66
C LEU A 99 9.78 -10.18 19.91
N SER A 100 10.61 -9.17 20.16
CA SER A 100 10.41 -8.25 21.27
C SER A 100 9.07 -7.48 21.17
N PHE A 101 8.67 -7.06 19.97
CA PHE A 101 7.34 -6.49 19.75
C PHE A 101 6.21 -7.49 20.06
N PHE A 102 6.34 -8.74 19.57
CA PHE A 102 5.35 -9.78 19.84
C PHE A 102 5.21 -10.08 21.33
N GLU A 103 6.31 -10.18 22.06
CA GLU A 103 6.28 -10.53 23.48
C GLU A 103 5.78 -9.38 24.37
N LEU A 104 6.05 -8.14 23.98
CA LEU A 104 5.60 -6.96 24.73
C LEU A 104 4.13 -6.62 24.48
N ALA A 105 3.60 -6.85 23.28
CA ALA A 105 2.25 -6.43 22.91
C ALA A 105 1.12 -6.98 23.82
N PRO A 106 1.10 -8.27 24.21
CA PRO A 106 0.10 -8.79 25.16
C PRO A 106 0.09 -8.05 26.49
N VAL A 107 1.27 -7.63 26.96
CA VAL A 107 1.45 -6.94 28.23
C VAL A 107 0.91 -5.52 28.15
N ILE A 108 1.27 -4.79 27.09
CA ILE A 108 0.77 -3.43 26.86
C ILE A 108 -0.75 -3.45 26.64
N GLY A 109 -1.25 -4.38 25.83
CA GLY A 109 -2.69 -4.53 25.56
C GLY A 109 -3.52 -4.85 26.80
N ALA A 110 -2.94 -5.47 27.82
CA ALA A 110 -3.63 -5.79 29.08
C ALA A 110 -3.70 -4.61 30.08
N GLN A 111 -2.97 -3.52 29.84
CA GLN A 111 -3.02 -2.33 30.68
C GLN A 111 -4.35 -1.58 30.53
N ASP A 112 -4.80 -0.91 31.60
CA ASP A 112 -5.97 -0.02 31.52
C ASP A 112 -5.70 1.22 30.66
N VAL A 113 -4.45 1.68 30.68
CA VAL A 113 -3.95 2.78 29.85
C VAL A 113 -2.64 2.30 29.23
N GLN A 114 -2.62 2.18 27.90
CA GLN A 114 -1.45 1.70 27.17
C GLN A 114 -0.29 2.70 27.28
N ASN A 115 0.93 2.18 27.47
CA ASN A 115 2.11 3.02 27.54
C ASN A 115 2.38 3.73 26.18
N PRO A 116 2.43 5.07 26.12
CA PRO A 116 2.64 5.81 24.88
C PRO A 116 3.99 5.54 24.21
N GLU A 117 5.03 5.19 24.98
CA GLU A 117 6.38 4.92 24.46
C GLU A 117 6.43 3.69 23.54
N PHE A 118 5.51 2.73 23.72
CA PHE A 118 5.37 1.58 22.83
C PHE A 118 5.02 2.00 21.39
N PHE A 119 4.15 3.01 21.24
CA PHE A 119 3.80 3.55 19.92
C PHE A 119 4.90 4.43 19.35
N GLU A 120 5.67 5.12 20.21
CA GLU A 120 6.82 5.91 19.78
C GLU A 120 7.94 5.01 19.22
N VAL A 121 8.30 3.93 19.94
CA VAL A 121 9.32 3.00 19.45
C VAL A 121 8.90 2.31 18.16
N TYR A 122 7.61 1.97 18.00
CA TYR A 122 7.07 1.47 16.74
C TYR A 122 7.24 2.48 15.59
N ASN A 123 6.86 3.74 15.80
CA ASN A 123 7.00 4.79 14.79
C ASN A 123 8.47 5.01 14.40
N ARG A 124 9.37 5.01 15.39
CA ARG A 124 10.81 5.12 15.14
C ARG A 124 11.35 3.91 14.38
N ALA A 125 11.08 2.69 14.84
CA ALA A 125 11.51 1.45 14.20
C ALA A 125 11.07 1.40 12.72
N ARG A 126 9.80 1.74 12.47
CA ARG A 126 9.26 1.81 11.11
C ARG A 126 10.02 2.78 10.23
N ARG A 127 10.34 3.98 10.73
CA ARG A 127 11.07 5.01 9.98
C ARG A 127 12.49 4.53 9.65
N VAL A 128 13.22 4.06 10.65
CA VAL A 128 14.60 3.54 10.51
C VAL A 128 14.63 2.41 9.48
N ILE A 129 13.74 1.42 9.59
CA ILE A 129 13.70 0.30 8.64
C ILE A 129 13.32 0.78 7.24
N LYS A 130 12.42 1.76 7.12
CA LYS A 130 12.06 2.33 5.81
C LYS A 130 13.22 3.06 5.16
N ASP A 131 13.98 3.84 5.93
CA ASP A 131 15.16 4.55 5.44
C ASP A 131 16.26 3.56 5.02
N LEU A 132 16.52 2.52 5.82
CA LEU A 132 17.46 1.44 5.47
C LEU A 132 17.04 0.69 4.21
N SER A 133 15.75 0.36 4.08
CA SER A 133 15.21 -0.40 2.95
C SER A 133 15.37 0.29 1.61
N ALA A 134 15.66 1.59 1.63
CA ALA A 134 15.79 2.41 0.44
C ALA A 134 17.05 2.07 -0.39
N GLU A 135 18.04 1.41 0.23
CA GLU A 135 19.27 0.92 -0.42
C GLU A 135 19.23 -0.60 -0.67
N TRP A 136 18.14 -1.27 -0.30
CA TRP A 136 18.00 -2.72 -0.48
C TRP A 136 17.36 -3.07 -1.82
N ASP A 137 17.78 -4.20 -2.40
CA ASP A 137 17.16 -4.71 -3.62
C ASP A 137 15.85 -5.45 -3.31
N VAL A 138 14.73 -4.77 -3.55
CA VAL A 138 13.38 -5.33 -3.36
C VAL A 138 12.96 -6.32 -4.45
N SER A 139 13.79 -6.53 -5.49
CA SER A 139 13.60 -7.62 -6.45
C SER A 139 13.99 -8.98 -5.85
N GLU A 140 14.80 -9.00 -4.79
CA GLU A 140 15.13 -10.19 -4.04
C GLU A 140 13.98 -10.61 -3.10
N LYS A 141 13.65 -11.90 -3.10
CA LYS A 141 12.56 -12.44 -2.26
C LYS A 141 12.86 -12.27 -0.77
N GLU A 142 14.11 -12.51 -0.36
CA GLU A 142 14.55 -12.42 1.03
C GLU A 142 14.34 -10.99 1.59
N THR A 143 14.72 -9.98 0.83
CA THR A 143 14.45 -8.56 1.14
C THR A 143 12.96 -8.28 1.31
N ARG A 144 12.12 -8.76 0.39
CA ARG A 144 10.67 -8.57 0.51
C ARG A 144 10.09 -9.31 1.71
N ASP A 145 10.54 -10.53 1.97
CA ASP A 145 10.09 -11.35 3.08
C ASP A 145 10.40 -10.66 4.42
N ILE A 146 11.64 -10.18 4.62
CA ILE A 146 12.00 -9.52 5.87
C ILE A 146 11.28 -8.17 6.04
N LEU A 147 11.19 -7.37 4.98
CA LEU A 147 10.46 -6.09 5.02
C LEU A 147 8.99 -6.30 5.34
N TYR A 148 8.36 -7.28 4.70
CA TYR A 148 6.97 -7.62 4.96
C TYR A 148 6.80 -8.15 6.38
N LYS A 149 7.56 -9.18 6.77
CA LYS A 149 7.50 -9.82 8.08
C LYS A 149 7.68 -8.79 9.20
N THR A 150 8.72 -7.97 9.15
CA THR A 150 9.03 -7.02 10.22
C THR A 150 8.05 -5.85 10.23
N LEU A 151 7.83 -5.16 9.09
CA LEU A 151 6.96 -3.98 9.08
C LEU A 151 5.48 -4.34 9.28
N TYR A 152 5.01 -5.45 8.70
CA TYR A 152 3.63 -5.89 8.88
C TYR A 152 3.42 -6.50 10.26
N GLY A 153 4.38 -7.30 10.75
CA GLY A 153 4.31 -7.91 12.07
C GLY A 153 4.25 -6.88 13.19
N MET A 154 5.15 -5.89 13.19
CA MET A 154 5.11 -4.79 14.17
C MET A 154 3.81 -3.97 14.06
N ARG A 155 3.30 -3.75 12.84
CA ARG A 155 2.02 -3.09 12.68
C ARG A 155 0.88 -3.91 13.28
N ALA A 156 0.85 -5.23 13.02
CA ALA A 156 -0.16 -6.12 13.56
C ALA A 156 -0.16 -6.09 15.09
N THR A 157 1.01 -6.12 15.73
CA THR A 157 1.10 -6.01 17.19
C THR A 157 0.53 -4.70 17.72
N VAL A 158 0.81 -3.58 17.05
CA VAL A 158 0.30 -2.27 17.45
C VAL A 158 -1.21 -2.20 17.25
N GLU A 159 -1.73 -2.69 16.12
CA GLU A 159 -3.17 -2.73 15.87
C GLU A 159 -3.91 -3.58 16.90
N GLU A 160 -3.36 -4.73 17.31
CA GLU A 160 -3.96 -5.53 18.39
C GLU A 160 -3.99 -4.79 19.73
N VAL A 161 -2.91 -4.08 20.09
CA VAL A 161 -2.88 -3.23 21.29
C VAL A 161 -3.93 -2.11 21.20
N LEU A 162 -4.07 -1.46 20.04
CA LEU A 162 -5.07 -0.41 19.82
C LEU A 162 -6.50 -0.94 19.96
N LEU A 163 -6.77 -2.18 19.56
CA LEU A 163 -8.08 -2.82 19.73
C LEU A 163 -8.45 -3.07 21.20
N GLN A 164 -7.46 -3.12 22.10
CA GLN A 164 -7.70 -3.26 23.54
C GLN A 164 -7.81 -1.91 24.26
N SER A 165 -7.51 -0.79 23.61
CA SER A 165 -7.57 0.53 24.21
C SER A 165 -9.01 1.05 24.32
N GLU A 166 -9.37 1.55 25.50
CA GLU A 166 -10.61 2.31 25.70
C GLU A 166 -10.42 3.80 25.38
N GLU A 167 -9.18 4.29 25.50
CA GLU A 167 -8.83 5.68 25.22
C GLU A 167 -8.59 5.90 23.72
N PRO A 168 -8.96 7.08 23.18
CA PRO A 168 -8.65 7.44 21.81
C PRO A 168 -7.14 7.66 21.68
N ILE A 169 -6.45 6.68 21.12
CA ILE A 169 -5.03 6.78 20.75
C ILE A 169 -4.96 7.33 19.33
N ASP A 170 -4.06 8.29 19.10
CA ASP A 170 -3.77 8.78 17.76
C ASP A 170 -3.07 7.67 16.95
N PRO A 171 -3.72 7.07 15.93
CA PRO A 171 -3.12 5.98 15.17
C PRO A 171 -2.19 6.50 14.07
N VAL A 172 -1.89 7.81 14.03
CA VAL A 172 -1.09 8.42 12.98
C VAL A 172 0.32 7.85 12.98
N LEU A 173 0.73 7.37 11.80
CA LEU A 173 2.11 7.01 11.54
C LEU A 173 2.91 8.29 11.29
N TYR A 174 3.96 8.50 12.08
CA TYR A 174 4.90 9.59 11.83
C TYR A 174 5.78 9.24 10.63
N VAL A 175 5.60 10.00 9.55
CA VAL A 175 6.34 9.85 8.29
C VAL A 175 7.20 11.08 8.03
N LYS A 176 8.27 10.89 7.25
CA LYS A 176 9.08 12.00 6.75
C LYS A 176 8.29 12.77 5.70
N GLU A 177 8.26 14.10 5.80
CA GLU A 177 7.80 14.95 4.71
C GLU A 177 8.88 14.98 3.62
N GLU A 178 8.65 14.25 2.54
CA GLU A 178 9.59 14.19 1.41
C GLU A 178 9.48 15.47 0.57
N GLU A 179 10.62 16.09 0.23
CA GLU A 179 10.61 17.39 -0.45
C GLU A 179 10.08 17.29 -1.89
N SER A 180 9.39 18.34 -2.35
CA SER A 180 8.97 18.45 -3.75
C SER A 180 8.84 19.91 -4.20
N GLN A 181 9.24 20.16 -5.45
CA GLN A 181 9.10 21.45 -6.13
C GLN A 181 7.84 21.54 -7.00
N THR A 182 7.08 20.45 -7.13
CA THR A 182 5.90 20.40 -7.99
C THR A 182 4.72 21.18 -7.42
N PRO A 183 3.74 21.59 -8.25
CA PRO A 183 2.51 22.24 -7.78
C PRO A 183 1.82 21.41 -6.72
N ALA A 184 1.25 22.07 -5.72
CA ALA A 184 0.74 21.42 -4.53
C ALA A 184 -0.65 21.93 -4.16
N THR A 185 -1.38 21.10 -3.42
CA THR A 185 -2.68 21.44 -2.84
C THR A 185 -2.89 20.67 -1.54
N ASN A 186 -4.00 20.90 -0.86
CA ASN A 186 -4.34 20.17 0.37
C ASN A 186 -5.50 19.21 0.11
N ILE A 187 -5.30 17.93 0.46
CA ILE A 187 -6.33 16.89 0.44
C ILE A 187 -6.44 16.31 1.85
N LEU A 188 -7.63 16.40 2.46
CA LEU A 188 -7.91 15.84 3.79
C LEU A 188 -6.91 16.27 4.88
N GLY A 189 -6.40 17.51 4.81
CA GLY A 189 -5.40 18.04 5.75
C GLY A 189 -3.95 17.66 5.45
N ILE A 190 -3.70 16.92 4.38
CA ILE A 190 -2.36 16.53 3.93
C ILE A 190 -1.96 17.38 2.71
N LYS A 191 -0.76 17.94 2.75
CA LYS A 191 -0.17 18.64 1.59
C LYS A 191 0.31 17.61 0.57
N VAL A 192 -0.38 17.57 -0.56
CA VAL A 192 -0.07 16.70 -1.69
C VAL A 192 0.51 17.51 -2.84
N HIS A 193 1.36 16.86 -3.61
CA HIS A 193 2.11 17.45 -4.70
C HIS A 193 1.80 16.70 -6.00
N SER A 194 1.81 17.39 -7.13
CA SER A 194 1.65 16.75 -8.45
C SER A 194 2.69 15.65 -8.62
N GLY A 195 2.24 14.47 -9.02
CA GLY A 195 3.02 13.24 -9.11
C GLY A 195 2.86 12.30 -7.90
N ASP A 196 2.37 12.77 -6.75
CA ASP A 196 2.15 11.85 -5.63
C ASP A 196 1.19 10.70 -6.00
N LEU A 197 1.45 9.51 -5.46
CA LEU A 197 0.58 8.35 -5.56
C LEU A 197 -0.30 8.27 -4.32
N LEU A 198 -1.61 8.31 -4.53
CA LEU A 198 -2.60 8.15 -3.48
C LEU A 198 -3.02 6.69 -3.41
N VAL A 199 -2.54 6.00 -2.38
CA VAL A 199 -2.83 4.59 -2.15
C VAL A 199 -4.00 4.49 -1.18
N SER A 200 -5.05 3.78 -1.57
CA SER A 200 -6.29 3.71 -0.80
C SER A 200 -6.89 2.31 -0.75
N ARG A 201 -7.77 2.12 0.22
CA ARG A 201 -8.63 0.94 0.32
C ARG A 201 -10.09 1.38 0.25
N GLY A 202 -10.79 0.91 -0.77
CA GLY A 202 -12.24 1.07 -0.90
C GLY A 202 -13.01 0.14 0.05
N GLY A 203 -14.29 0.42 0.24
CA GLY A 203 -15.18 -0.39 1.07
C GLY A 203 -15.75 -1.65 0.38
N ALA A 204 -15.51 -1.84 -0.92
CA ALA A 204 -16.10 -2.92 -1.71
C ALA A 204 -15.44 -4.28 -1.49
N GLU A 205 -16.16 -5.37 -1.71
CA GLU A 205 -15.67 -6.74 -1.58
C GLU A 205 -14.51 -7.04 -2.53
N VAL A 206 -14.56 -6.49 -3.74
CA VAL A 206 -13.48 -6.60 -4.73
C VAL A 206 -12.19 -5.96 -4.21
N SER A 207 -12.28 -4.86 -3.47
CA SER A 207 -11.13 -4.24 -2.82
C SER A 207 -10.50 -5.17 -1.77
N ALA A 208 -11.31 -5.94 -1.04
CA ALA A 208 -10.81 -6.93 -0.10
C ALA A 208 -10.06 -8.07 -0.83
N LEU A 209 -10.61 -8.58 -1.93
CA LEU A 209 -9.94 -9.61 -2.74
C LEU A 209 -8.59 -9.11 -3.29
N ILE A 210 -8.54 -7.92 -3.89
CA ILE A 210 -7.30 -7.35 -4.44
C ILE A 210 -6.26 -7.18 -3.34
N SER A 211 -6.66 -6.68 -2.16
CA SER A 211 -5.71 -6.50 -1.06
C SER A 211 -5.09 -7.82 -0.55
N ARG A 212 -5.76 -8.96 -0.76
CA ARG A 212 -5.33 -10.27 -0.28
C ARG A 212 -4.74 -11.18 -1.37
N GLY A 213 -5.09 -10.96 -2.63
CA GLY A 213 -4.62 -11.75 -3.78
C GLY A 213 -3.21 -11.38 -4.25
N ASN A 214 -2.28 -11.17 -3.30
CA ASN A 214 -0.89 -10.82 -3.54
C ASN A 214 0.01 -11.78 -2.76
N ASP A 215 1.23 -12.05 -3.24
CA ASP A 215 2.24 -12.84 -2.52
C ASP A 215 2.52 -12.31 -1.12
N TYR A 216 2.34 -11.00 -0.94
CA TYR A 216 2.44 -10.28 0.32
C TYR A 216 1.11 -9.57 0.60
N PRO A 217 0.15 -10.24 1.28
CA PRO A 217 -1.18 -9.69 1.50
C PRO A 217 -1.14 -8.29 2.15
N GLY A 218 -1.68 -7.30 1.46
CA GLY A 218 -1.61 -5.89 1.82
C GLY A 218 -2.88 -5.33 2.45
N ASN A 219 -2.90 -4.01 2.63
CA ASN A 219 -4.03 -3.26 3.20
C ASN A 219 -4.70 -2.31 2.21
N PHE A 220 -4.19 -2.23 0.99
CA PHE A 220 -4.61 -1.29 -0.02
C PHE A 220 -5.03 -2.07 -1.27
N SER A 221 -5.92 -1.46 -2.05
CA SER A 221 -6.53 -2.11 -3.21
C SER A 221 -6.55 -1.22 -4.44
N HIS A 222 -6.18 0.05 -4.28
CA HIS A 222 -6.35 1.06 -5.30
C HIS A 222 -5.26 2.12 -5.20
N VAL A 223 -4.85 2.63 -6.36
CA VAL A 223 -3.85 3.68 -6.49
C VAL A 223 -4.39 4.73 -7.46
N ALA A 224 -4.21 6.00 -7.13
CA ALA A 224 -4.47 7.11 -8.02
C ALA A 224 -3.21 7.98 -8.15
N LEU A 225 -2.89 8.41 -9.37
CA LEU A 225 -1.83 9.39 -9.64
C LEU A 225 -2.44 10.79 -9.60
N ILE A 226 -1.86 11.70 -8.80
CA ILE A 226 -2.37 13.08 -8.73
C ILE A 226 -1.67 13.99 -9.74
N TYR A 227 -2.46 14.70 -10.52
CA TYR A 227 -2.01 15.86 -11.29
C TYR A 227 -2.56 17.13 -10.61
N VAL A 228 -1.68 18.09 -10.31
CA VAL A 228 -2.10 19.40 -9.79
C VAL A 228 -1.86 20.43 -10.88
N GLU A 229 -2.93 21.04 -11.37
CA GLU A 229 -2.87 21.99 -12.48
C GLU A 229 -2.11 23.27 -12.09
N GLU A 230 -1.17 23.68 -12.93
CA GLU A 230 -0.38 24.89 -12.73
C GLU A 230 -1.26 26.15 -12.72
N GLY A 231 -1.01 27.04 -11.77
CA GLY A 231 -1.69 28.35 -11.68
C GLY A 231 -3.05 28.32 -10.98
N THR A 232 -3.81 27.23 -11.09
CA THR A 232 -5.10 27.05 -10.39
C THR A 232 -4.98 26.19 -9.12
N ASN A 233 -3.95 25.35 -9.04
CA ASN A 233 -3.75 24.33 -8.00
C ASN A 233 -4.94 23.37 -7.83
N ILE A 234 -5.72 23.18 -8.90
CA ILE A 234 -6.83 22.22 -8.91
C ILE A 234 -6.25 20.80 -9.05
N PRO A 235 -6.56 19.88 -8.12
CA PRO A 235 -6.13 18.49 -8.23
C PRO A 235 -7.08 17.68 -9.12
N TYR A 236 -6.47 16.82 -9.93
CA TYR A 236 -7.10 15.79 -10.75
C TYR A 236 -6.48 14.45 -10.40
N LEU A 237 -7.32 13.43 -10.23
CA LEU A 237 -6.88 12.10 -9.82
C LEU A 237 -7.07 11.13 -10.97
N ILE A 238 -5.98 10.57 -11.44
CA ILE A 238 -5.94 9.66 -12.58
C ILE A 238 -5.91 8.25 -12.04
N GLU A 239 -6.97 7.48 -12.29
CA GLU A 239 -7.18 6.17 -11.68
C GLU A 239 -7.88 5.22 -12.66
N ALA A 240 -7.56 3.92 -12.55
CA ALA A 240 -8.20 2.88 -13.35
C ALA A 240 -9.28 2.16 -12.55
N HIS A 241 -10.49 2.12 -13.09
CA HIS A 241 -11.65 1.43 -12.51
C HIS A 241 -12.06 0.25 -13.39
N ILE A 242 -12.51 -0.83 -12.77
CA ILE A 242 -12.96 -2.05 -13.46
C ILE A 242 -14.08 -1.73 -14.47
N GLU A 243 -14.94 -0.77 -14.15
CA GLU A 243 -16.15 -0.46 -14.91
C GLU A 243 -15.90 0.46 -16.12
N ARG A 244 -14.80 1.24 -16.10
CA ARG A 244 -14.58 2.32 -17.07
C ARG A 244 -13.14 2.54 -17.50
N GLY A 245 -12.21 1.67 -17.11
CA GLY A 245 -10.78 1.85 -17.41
C GLY A 245 -10.19 3.08 -16.72
N VAL A 246 -9.15 3.65 -17.32
CA VAL A 246 -8.48 4.85 -16.80
C VAL A 246 -9.37 6.07 -16.98
N ALA A 247 -9.61 6.79 -15.89
CA ALA A 247 -10.45 7.97 -15.85
C ALA A 247 -9.81 9.06 -14.97
N ILE A 248 -10.21 10.30 -15.23
CA ILE A 248 -9.86 11.46 -14.41
C ILE A 248 -11.03 11.73 -13.47
N ALA A 249 -10.77 11.71 -12.17
CA ALA A 249 -11.70 12.10 -11.11
C ALA A 249 -11.33 13.50 -10.57
N THR A 250 -12.35 14.29 -10.28
CA THR A 250 -12.22 15.47 -9.43
C THR A 250 -11.99 15.06 -7.98
N LEU A 251 -11.49 15.99 -7.16
CA LEU A 251 -11.34 15.76 -5.72
C LEU A 251 -12.67 15.39 -5.03
N GLU A 252 -13.76 16.05 -5.42
CA GLU A 252 -15.08 15.77 -4.86
C GLU A 252 -15.53 14.34 -5.16
N GLU A 253 -15.37 13.89 -6.41
CA GLU A 253 -15.69 12.52 -6.82
C GLU A 253 -14.84 11.50 -6.07
N TYR A 254 -13.54 11.75 -5.93
CA TYR A 254 -12.64 10.84 -5.22
C TYR A 254 -12.97 10.70 -3.74
N ILE A 255 -13.31 11.79 -3.04
CA ILE A 255 -13.68 11.76 -1.62
C ILE A 255 -15.04 11.10 -1.42
N LYS A 256 -15.97 11.31 -2.35
CA LYS A 256 -17.31 10.70 -2.29
C LYS A 256 -17.25 9.18 -2.37
N ASP A 257 -16.27 8.64 -3.09
CA ASP A 257 -15.95 7.21 -3.05
C ASP A 257 -15.22 6.88 -1.73
N ARG A 258 -16.01 6.55 -0.70
CA ARG A 258 -15.57 6.39 0.68
C ARG A 258 -14.32 5.50 0.79
N LYS A 259 -13.19 6.11 1.15
CA LYS A 259 -11.93 5.41 1.44
C LYS A 259 -11.85 5.07 2.92
N LEU A 260 -11.56 3.80 3.25
CA LEU A 260 -11.37 3.37 4.64
C LEU A 260 -9.97 3.68 5.15
N ARG A 261 -9.00 3.74 4.23
CA ARG A 261 -7.59 4.02 4.49
C ARG A 261 -7.02 4.82 3.32
N PHE A 262 -6.09 5.70 3.63
CA PHE A 262 -5.44 6.59 2.67
C PHE A 262 -3.97 6.79 3.06
N MET A 263 -3.09 6.77 2.06
CA MET A 263 -1.66 7.00 2.20
C MET A 263 -1.16 7.76 0.98
N VAL A 264 -0.27 8.72 1.21
CA VAL A 264 0.42 9.45 0.14
C VAL A 264 1.82 8.87 0.02
N LEU A 265 2.21 8.49 -1.20
CA LEU A 265 3.57 8.12 -1.54
C LEU A 265 4.14 9.15 -2.50
N ARG A 266 5.37 9.59 -2.26
CA ARG A 266 6.07 10.58 -3.05
C ARG A 266 7.42 10.01 -3.51
N PRO A 267 7.83 10.21 -4.77
CA PRO A 267 9.18 9.87 -5.20
C PRO A 267 10.23 10.57 -4.35
N ARG A 268 11.30 9.88 -3.98
CA ARG A 268 12.38 10.47 -3.17
C ARG A 268 13.09 11.58 -3.95
N ALA A 269 13.31 12.72 -3.33
CA ALA A 269 13.98 13.87 -3.90
C ALA A 269 15.47 13.62 -4.20
N ASP A 270 16.06 12.60 -3.59
CA ASP A 270 17.46 12.21 -3.78
C ASP A 270 17.71 11.27 -4.97
N LEU A 271 16.66 10.81 -5.67
CA LEU A 271 16.81 10.05 -6.90
C LEU A 271 17.55 10.88 -7.96
N SER A 272 18.37 10.20 -8.79
CA SER A 272 19.19 10.87 -9.80
C SER A 272 18.34 11.64 -10.82
N GLU A 273 17.16 11.11 -11.14
CA GLU A 273 16.15 11.65 -12.03
C GLU A 273 15.52 12.91 -11.43
N MET A 274 15.23 12.90 -10.12
CA MET A 274 14.71 14.07 -9.39
C MET A 274 15.73 15.19 -9.32
N GLN A 275 17.01 14.88 -9.08
CA GLN A 275 18.07 15.89 -9.05
C GLN A 275 18.28 16.56 -10.41
N LYS A 276 18.15 15.80 -11.51
CA LYS A 276 18.24 16.34 -12.89
C LYS A 276 17.03 17.20 -13.23
N ASN A 277 15.84 16.79 -12.80
CA ASN A 277 14.60 17.49 -13.07
C ASN A 277 13.62 17.38 -11.89
N PRO A 278 13.64 18.33 -10.95
CA PRO A 278 12.73 18.32 -9.79
C PRO A 278 11.25 18.41 -10.13
N MET A 279 10.91 18.81 -11.36
CA MET A 279 9.53 18.90 -11.86
C MET A 279 9.06 17.61 -12.56
N LEU A 280 9.90 16.58 -12.65
CA LEU A 280 9.57 15.32 -13.33
C LEU A 280 8.28 14.65 -12.81
N PRO A 281 7.97 14.61 -11.50
CA PRO A 281 6.69 14.05 -11.04
C PRO A 281 5.47 14.79 -11.60
N HIS A 282 5.58 16.11 -11.78
CA HIS A 282 4.54 16.91 -12.41
C HIS A 282 4.41 16.59 -13.90
N ILE A 283 5.53 16.46 -14.61
CA ILE A 283 5.56 16.12 -16.04
C ILE A 283 4.92 14.74 -16.26
N ALA A 284 5.32 13.72 -15.50
CA ALA A 284 4.75 12.38 -15.58
C ALA A 284 3.22 12.38 -15.36
N ALA A 285 2.75 13.08 -14.31
CA ALA A 285 1.33 13.20 -14.04
C ALA A 285 0.56 13.95 -15.13
N LYS A 286 1.15 15.01 -15.68
CA LYS A 286 0.56 15.80 -16.76
C LYS A 286 0.45 15.01 -18.06
N GLU A 287 1.50 14.28 -18.44
CA GLU A 287 1.49 13.43 -19.63
C GLU A 287 0.37 12.38 -19.54
N MET A 288 0.25 11.71 -18.39
CA MET A 288 -0.83 10.75 -18.15
C MET A 288 -2.22 11.40 -18.17
N PHE A 289 -2.36 12.60 -17.60
CA PHE A 289 -3.60 13.38 -17.65
C PHE A 289 -4.00 13.71 -19.10
N GLU A 290 -3.05 14.20 -19.90
CA GLU A 290 -3.28 14.54 -21.31
C GLU A 290 -3.57 13.29 -22.15
N GLU A 291 -2.93 12.17 -21.86
CA GLU A 291 -3.16 10.91 -22.57
C GLU A 291 -4.59 10.40 -22.38
N VAL A 292 -5.10 10.40 -21.14
CA VAL A 292 -6.49 9.99 -20.82
C VAL A 292 -7.52 10.92 -21.47
N GLN A 293 -7.17 12.19 -21.73
CA GLN A 293 -8.02 13.10 -22.49
C GLN A 293 -8.02 12.81 -23.99
N GLN A 294 -6.91 12.29 -24.52
CA GLN A 294 -6.75 12.03 -25.95
C GLN A 294 -7.33 10.67 -26.37
N ARG A 295 -7.24 9.66 -25.50
CA ARG A 295 -7.74 8.31 -25.78
C ARG A 295 -8.39 7.67 -24.57
N HIS A 296 -9.34 6.77 -24.83
CA HIS A 296 -9.84 5.88 -23.81
C HIS A 296 -8.85 4.72 -23.60
N ILE A 297 -8.47 4.48 -22.35
CA ILE A 297 -7.62 3.35 -21.94
C ILE A 297 -8.50 2.37 -21.14
N PRO A 298 -8.84 1.19 -21.67
CA PRO A 298 -9.66 0.20 -20.96
C PRO A 298 -8.96 -0.35 -19.72
N TYR A 299 -9.75 -0.96 -18.82
CA TYR A 299 -9.22 -1.65 -17.65
C TYR A 299 -8.53 -2.95 -18.08
N ASP A 300 -7.35 -3.22 -17.55
CA ASP A 300 -6.65 -4.46 -17.83
C ASP A 300 -7.09 -5.61 -16.91
N PHE A 301 -7.97 -6.46 -17.43
CA PHE A 301 -8.40 -7.69 -16.75
C PHE A 301 -7.38 -8.83 -16.84
N LYS A 302 -6.39 -8.73 -17.74
CA LYS A 302 -5.36 -9.74 -17.93
C LYS A 302 -4.17 -9.55 -16.98
N MET A 303 -4.08 -8.38 -16.33
CA MET A 303 -2.98 -8.00 -15.45
C MET A 303 -1.61 -8.10 -16.14
N ASN A 304 -1.58 -7.78 -17.43
CA ASN A 304 -0.39 -7.75 -18.26
C ASN A 304 0.26 -6.36 -18.25
N PHE A 305 1.09 -6.11 -17.25
CA PHE A 305 1.77 -4.82 -17.06
C PHE A 305 2.82 -4.46 -18.15
N TYR A 306 3.00 -5.33 -19.15
CA TYR A 306 3.87 -5.08 -20.31
C TYR A 306 3.14 -4.39 -21.47
N ASP A 307 1.81 -4.33 -21.45
CA ASP A 307 0.98 -3.80 -22.54
C ASP A 307 0.16 -2.56 -22.10
N PRO A 308 0.58 -1.33 -22.45
CA PRO A 308 -0.07 -0.10 -22.00
C PRO A 308 -1.37 0.23 -22.75
N GLU A 309 -1.86 -0.67 -23.62
CA GLU A 309 -3.16 -0.49 -24.29
C GLU A 309 -4.35 -0.65 -23.33
N ALA A 310 -4.15 -1.35 -22.21
CA ALA A 310 -5.10 -1.43 -21.09
C ALA A 310 -4.32 -1.24 -19.78
N MET A 311 -4.94 -0.71 -18.73
CA MET A 311 -4.24 -0.50 -17.46
C MET A 311 -5.09 -0.84 -16.23
N PHE A 312 -4.46 -1.39 -15.20
CA PHE A 312 -5.02 -1.45 -13.85
C PHE A 312 -4.47 -0.31 -12.96
N CYS A 313 -5.00 -0.16 -11.75
CA CYS A 313 -4.86 1.08 -10.98
C CYS A 313 -3.41 1.47 -10.64
N SER A 314 -2.57 0.52 -10.24
CA SER A 314 -1.15 0.79 -9.96
C SER A 314 -0.30 0.96 -11.23
N GLU A 315 -0.76 0.42 -12.36
CA GLU A 315 -0.05 0.52 -13.64
C GLU A 315 -0.07 1.96 -14.18
N VAL A 316 -1.15 2.71 -13.96
CA VAL A 316 -1.24 4.14 -14.35
C VAL A 316 -0.05 4.94 -13.83
N GLY A 317 0.26 4.81 -12.53
CA GLY A 317 1.40 5.49 -11.92
C GLY A 317 2.74 4.91 -12.40
N SER A 318 2.86 3.58 -12.44
CA SER A 318 4.09 2.91 -12.87
C SER A 318 4.47 3.26 -14.31
N TYR A 319 3.50 3.25 -15.23
CA TYR A 319 3.66 3.62 -16.63
C TYR A 319 4.11 5.08 -16.79
N ALA A 320 3.44 6.01 -16.11
CA ALA A 320 3.78 7.43 -16.15
C ALA A 320 5.24 7.70 -15.70
N TYR A 321 5.66 7.05 -14.62
CA TYR A 321 7.03 7.17 -14.11
C TYR A 321 8.07 6.46 -14.96
N LYS A 322 7.74 5.27 -15.49
CA LYS A 322 8.63 4.49 -16.37
C LYS A 322 8.98 5.26 -17.64
N ASN A 323 8.00 5.95 -18.23
CA ASN A 323 8.23 6.81 -19.41
C ASN A 323 9.15 8.00 -19.11
N ASN A 324 9.30 8.35 -17.83
CA ASN A 324 10.17 9.41 -17.34
C ASN A 324 11.45 8.87 -16.67
N GLY A 325 11.77 7.58 -16.83
CA GLY A 325 13.03 6.99 -16.37
C GLY A 325 13.08 6.56 -14.90
N ILE A 326 11.92 6.50 -14.23
CA ILE A 326 11.80 5.99 -12.85
C ILE A 326 11.08 4.65 -12.90
N GLN A 327 11.70 3.60 -12.35
CA GLN A 327 11.11 2.26 -12.29
C GLN A 327 10.58 1.93 -10.91
#